data_AF-A0A3B8IZK3-F1
#
_entry.id   AF-A0A3B8IZK3-F1
#
_cell.length_a   1.000
_cell.length_b   1.000
_cell.length_c   1.000
_cell.angle_alpha   90.00
_cell.angle_beta   90.00
_cell.angle_gamma   90.00
#
_symmetry.space_group_name_H-M   'P 1'
#
loop_
_entity.id
_entity.type
_entity.pdbx_description
1 polymer ?
#
loop_
_entity_poly.entity_id
_entity_poly.type
_entity_poly.pdbx_seq_one_letter_code
_entity_poly.pdbx_strand_id
1 'polypeptide(L)'
;MQKQFKSWWPLLLSVLLLGSRIGYAQNTELTRLALSLTEGLDSDSAKAFALFDWVTKHIAYDTHYKSIPSGFRRFRQPHQLPAEVLARKEAVCEGYSNLMVALGEAAGLQIVRIEGS
;
A
#
# COMPACT_ATOMS: atom_id res chain seq x y z
N MET A 1 16.00 -45.66 27.64
CA MET A 1 16.65 -44.46 27.05
C MET A 1 15.60 -43.62 26.33
N GLN A 2 15.04 -42.61 26.99
CA GLN A 2 14.16 -41.63 26.33
C GLN A 2 15.03 -40.51 25.74
N LYS A 3 15.03 -40.36 24.41
CA LYS A 3 15.70 -39.24 23.74
C LYS A 3 14.79 -38.02 23.82
N GLN A 4 15.20 -37.05 24.63
CA GLN A 4 14.52 -35.78 24.81
C GLN A 4 14.61 -34.97 23.51
N PHE A 5 13.51 -34.90 22.75
CA PHE A 5 13.44 -34.10 21.53
C PHE A 5 13.18 -32.65 21.93
N LYS A 6 14.23 -31.85 22.05
CA LYS A 6 14.13 -30.41 22.36
C LYS A 6 13.35 -29.76 21.22
N SER A 7 12.16 -29.22 21.47
CA SER A 7 11.33 -28.64 20.42
C SER A 7 11.91 -27.28 20.00
N TRP A 8 12.22 -27.14 18.70
CA TRP A 8 12.73 -25.89 18.10
C TRP A 8 11.59 -24.96 17.66
N TRP A 9 10.36 -25.27 18.06
CA TRP A 9 9.14 -24.56 17.68
C TRP A 9 9.15 -23.05 17.99
N PRO A 10 9.66 -22.56 19.15
CA PRO A 10 9.63 -21.13 19.42
C PRO A 10 10.61 -20.32 18.55
N LEU A 11 11.68 -20.94 18.04
CA LEU A 11 12.64 -20.28 17.14
C LEU A 11 12.08 -20.14 15.72
N LEU A 12 11.36 -21.15 15.22
CA LEU A 12 10.67 -21.06 13.94
C LEU A 12 9.56 -20.01 13.94
N LEU A 13 8.82 -19.89 15.06
CA LEU A 13 7.76 -18.88 15.19
C LEU A 13 8.33 -17.46 15.23
N SER A 14 9.46 -17.26 15.91
CA SER A 14 10.14 -15.96 15.96
C SER A 14 10.80 -15.58 14.62
N VAL A 15 11.34 -16.54 13.86
CA VAL A 15 11.83 -16.30 12.48
C VAL A 15 10.68 -15.96 11.52
N LEU A 16 9.51 -16.61 11.65
CA LEU A 16 8.32 -16.27 10.86
C LEU A 16 7.77 -14.87 11.21
N LEU A 17 7.77 -14.50 12.49
CA LEU A 17 7.39 -13.17 12.97
C LEU A 17 8.43 -12.09 12.62
N LEU A 18 9.71 -12.42 12.48
CA LEU A 18 10.73 -11.48 11.97
C LEU A 18 10.67 -11.35 10.45
N GLY A 19 10.45 -12.45 9.72
CA GLY A 19 10.36 -12.45 8.25
C GLY A 19 9.21 -11.62 7.73
N SER A 20 8.11 -11.53 8.49
CA SER A 20 6.98 -10.65 8.20
C SER A 20 7.26 -9.17 8.49
N ARG A 21 8.27 -8.84 9.29
CA ARG A 21 8.72 -7.44 9.53
C ARG A 21 9.75 -6.96 8.52
N ILE A 22 10.45 -7.88 7.83
CA ILE A 22 11.51 -7.56 6.87
C ILE A 22 10.95 -7.24 5.47
N GLY A 23 9.70 -7.60 5.17
CA GLY A 23 9.03 -7.24 3.91
C GLY A 23 8.61 -5.76 3.78
N TYR A 24 8.72 -4.98 4.86
CA TYR A 24 8.25 -3.59 4.97
C TYR A 24 9.40 -2.57 4.92
N ALA A 25 10.32 -2.69 3.96
CA ALA A 25 10.99 -1.50 3.45
C ALA A 25 9.97 -0.69 2.60
N GLN A 26 8.86 -0.31 3.21
CA GLN A 26 7.89 0.59 2.62
C GLN A 26 8.57 1.93 2.45
N ASN A 27 8.32 2.55 1.29
CA ASN A 27 8.86 3.86 0.96
C ASN A 27 8.63 4.82 2.13
N THR A 28 9.70 5.29 2.78
CA THR A 28 9.62 6.05 4.04
C THR A 28 8.67 7.26 3.94
N GLU A 29 8.53 7.83 2.75
CA GLU A 29 7.62 8.93 2.47
C GLU A 29 6.13 8.53 2.55
N LEU A 30 5.75 7.39 1.97
CA LEU A 30 4.37 6.89 2.01
C LEU A 30 3.95 6.59 3.46
N THR A 31 4.82 5.92 4.21
CA THR A 31 4.56 5.60 5.62
C THR A 31 4.43 6.87 6.44
N ARG A 32 5.36 7.83 6.29
CA ARG A 32 5.31 9.10 7.00
C ARG A 32 4.05 9.89 6.67
N LEU A 33 3.66 9.93 5.40
CA LEU A 33 2.42 10.58 4.96
C LEU A 33 1.20 9.91 5.60
N ALA A 34 1.07 8.60 5.49
CA ALA A 34 -0.05 7.85 6.04
C ALA A 34 -0.20 8.08 7.56
N LEU A 35 0.90 7.98 8.32
CA LEU A 35 0.89 8.20 9.76
C LEU A 35 0.51 9.65 10.11
N SER A 36 1.01 10.64 9.35
CA SER A 36 0.66 12.05 9.60
C SER A 36 -0.80 12.37 9.30
N LEU A 37 -1.38 11.77 8.26
CA LEU A 37 -2.78 11.98 7.89
C LEU A 37 -3.76 11.30 8.84
N THR A 38 -3.30 10.30 9.59
CA THR A 38 -4.13 9.45 10.45
C THR A 38 -3.84 9.65 11.94
N GLU A 39 -2.97 10.59 12.28
CA GLU A 39 -2.63 10.92 13.66
C GLU A 39 -3.88 11.35 14.45
N GLY A 40 -4.07 10.72 15.62
CA GLY A 40 -5.22 11.01 16.49
C GLY A 40 -6.57 10.48 16.00
N LEU A 41 -6.61 9.69 14.92
CA LEU A 41 -7.84 9.06 14.44
C LEU A 41 -7.99 7.64 14.99
N ASP A 42 -9.09 7.40 15.70
CA ASP A 42 -9.30 6.14 16.43
C ASP A 42 -10.01 5.06 15.62
N SER A 43 -10.82 5.42 14.61
CA SER A 43 -11.57 4.46 13.81
C SER A 43 -10.98 4.23 12.42
N ASP A 44 -11.12 2.99 11.92
CA ASP A 44 -10.72 2.63 10.56
C ASP A 44 -11.42 3.48 9.49
N SER A 45 -12.70 3.82 9.72
CA SER A 45 -13.47 4.68 8.82
C SER A 45 -12.93 6.11 8.77
N ALA A 46 -12.52 6.68 9.91
CA ALA A 46 -11.93 8.02 9.96
C ALA A 46 -10.58 8.05 9.25
N LYS A 47 -9.73 7.04 9.49
CA LYS A 47 -8.45 6.89 8.80
C LYS A 47 -8.63 6.74 7.29
N ALA A 48 -9.50 5.83 6.87
CA ALA A 48 -9.78 5.61 5.45
C ALA A 48 -10.28 6.88 4.76
N PHE A 49 -11.17 7.64 5.42
CA PHE A 49 -11.65 8.91 4.90
C PHE A 49 -10.56 9.97 4.79
N ALA A 50 -9.71 10.13 5.82
CA ALA A 50 -8.61 11.10 5.78
C ALA A 50 -7.62 10.81 4.63
N LEU A 51 -7.29 9.54 4.43
CA LEU A 51 -6.45 9.11 3.30
C LEU A 51 -7.14 9.37 1.95
N PHE A 52 -8.42 9.01 1.81
CA PHE A 52 -9.21 9.25 0.61
C PHE A 52 -9.31 10.74 0.26
N ASP A 53 -9.62 11.58 1.25
CA ASP A 53 -9.71 13.04 1.10
C ASP A 53 -8.39 13.63 0.62
N TRP A 54 -7.27 13.19 1.21
CA TRP A 54 -5.96 13.62 0.76
C TRP A 54 -5.67 13.16 -0.68
N VAL A 55 -5.87 11.89 -1.00
CA VAL A 55 -5.58 11.33 -2.34
C VAL A 55 -6.38 12.05 -3.41
N THR A 56 -7.68 12.27 -3.20
CA THR A 56 -8.56 12.92 -4.19
C THR A 56 -8.25 14.40 -4.40
N LYS A 57 -7.68 15.09 -3.41
CA LYS A 57 -7.24 16.48 -3.53
C LYS A 57 -5.85 16.66 -4.14
N HIS A 58 -4.98 15.64 -4.04
CA HIS A 58 -3.56 15.78 -4.38
C HIS A 58 -3.12 14.94 -5.60
N ILE A 59 -3.93 13.99 -6.05
CA ILE A 59 -3.65 13.19 -7.24
C ILE A 59 -4.64 13.58 -8.34
N ALA A 60 -4.12 13.95 -9.50
CA ALA A 60 -4.90 14.24 -10.69
C ALA A 60 -5.19 12.95 -11.47
N TYR A 61 -6.34 12.91 -12.15
CA TYR A 61 -6.68 11.79 -13.01
C TYR A 61 -6.03 11.95 -14.39
N ASP A 62 -5.23 10.97 -14.80
CA ASP A 62 -4.59 10.91 -16.12
C ASP A 62 -5.66 10.64 -17.20
N THR A 63 -6.25 11.70 -17.73
CA THR A 63 -7.24 11.60 -18.81
C THR A 63 -6.61 11.20 -20.15
N HIS A 64 -5.29 11.42 -20.32
CA HIS A 64 -4.55 11.07 -21.52
C HIS A 64 -4.28 9.56 -21.63
N TYR A 65 -4.34 8.83 -20.51
CA TYR A 65 -4.17 7.38 -20.48
C TYR A 65 -5.08 6.64 -21.48
N LYS A 66 -6.31 7.12 -21.71
CA LYS A 66 -7.25 6.54 -22.67
C LYS A 66 -6.81 6.71 -24.13
N SER A 67 -6.02 7.73 -24.43
CA SER A 67 -5.49 7.96 -25.77
C SER A 67 -4.32 7.03 -26.13
N ILE A 68 -3.75 6.35 -25.14
CA ILE A 68 -2.66 5.40 -25.34
C ILE A 68 -3.22 4.10 -25.93
N PRO A 69 -2.70 3.63 -27.08
CA PRO A 69 -3.15 2.36 -27.65
C PRO A 69 -2.97 1.21 -26.66
N SER A 70 -3.93 0.30 -26.60
CA SER A 70 -4.01 -0.74 -25.56
C SER A 70 -2.71 -1.55 -25.40
N GLY A 71 -2.06 -1.90 -26.51
CA GLY A 71 -0.79 -2.64 -26.50
C GLY A 71 0.39 -1.90 -25.85
N PHE A 72 0.31 -0.57 -25.74
CA PHE A 72 1.34 0.28 -25.15
C PHE A 72 1.06 0.68 -23.70
N ARG A 73 -0.16 0.44 -23.18
CA ARG A 73 -0.52 0.76 -21.79
C ARG A 73 0.34 0.04 -20.75
N ARG A 74 0.83 -1.17 -21.08
CA ARG A 74 1.78 -1.91 -20.21
C ARG A 74 3.03 -1.10 -19.85
N PHE A 75 3.49 -0.23 -20.75
CA PHE A 75 4.67 0.61 -20.50
C PHE A 75 4.38 1.76 -19.53
N ARG A 76 3.11 2.01 -19.22
CA ARG A 76 2.64 3.00 -18.23
C ARG A 76 2.29 2.38 -16.89
N GLN A 77 2.35 1.05 -16.75
CA GLN A 77 2.13 0.38 -15.46
C GLN A 77 3.09 0.86 -14.36
N PRO A 78 4.40 1.12 -14.63
CA PRO A 78 5.27 1.68 -13.60
C PRO A 78 4.74 3.00 -13.01
N HIS A 79 4.07 3.83 -13.81
CA HIS A 79 3.48 5.09 -13.34
C HIS A 79 2.30 4.91 -12.37
N GLN A 80 1.77 3.68 -12.25
CA GLN A 80 0.67 3.33 -11.34
C GLN A 80 1.18 2.73 -10.01
N LEU A 81 2.49 2.61 -9.83
CA LEU A 81 3.08 2.19 -8.56
C LEU A 81 2.89 3.30 -7.50
N PRO A 82 2.59 2.97 -6.22
CA PRO A 82 2.28 3.96 -5.19
C PRO A 82 3.30 5.10 -5.07
N ALA A 83 4.59 4.76 -5.12
CA ALA A 83 5.67 5.74 -5.06
C ALA A 83 5.70 6.67 -6.29
N GLU A 84 5.48 6.12 -7.48
CA GLU A 84 5.43 6.89 -8.72
C GLU A 84 4.20 7.78 -8.79
N VAL A 85 3.05 7.30 -8.33
CA VAL A 85 1.84 8.13 -8.20
C VAL A 85 2.08 9.26 -7.21
N LEU A 86 2.68 8.97 -6.06
CA LEU A 86 3.00 9.99 -5.07
C LEU A 86 3.98 11.04 -5.61
N ALA A 87 4.97 10.64 -6.39
CA ALA A 87 5.94 11.55 -6.99
C ALA A 87 5.34 12.39 -8.13
N ARG A 88 4.59 11.75 -9.04
CA ARG A 88 4.02 12.38 -10.24
C ARG A 88 2.74 13.17 -9.98
N LYS A 89 2.04 12.88 -8.87
CA LYS A 89 0.72 13.43 -8.52
C LYS A 89 -0.35 13.20 -9.60
N GLU A 90 -0.24 12.10 -10.34
CA GLU A 90 -1.13 11.80 -11.46
C GLU A 90 -1.26 10.28 -11.67
N ALA A 91 -2.48 9.76 -11.81
CA ALA A 91 -2.75 8.34 -11.99
C ALA A 91 -4.09 8.04 -12.69
N VAL A 92 -4.33 6.78 -13.05
CA VAL A 92 -5.68 6.26 -13.34
C VAL A 92 -6.20 5.39 -12.19
N CYS A 93 -7.39 4.81 -12.33
CA CYS A 93 -8.06 4.02 -11.27
C CYS A 93 -7.14 2.97 -10.61
N GLU A 94 -6.25 2.35 -11.36
CA GLU A 94 -5.23 1.43 -10.86
C GLU A 94 -4.27 2.12 -9.87
N GLY A 95 -3.66 3.24 -10.27
CA GLY A 95 -2.74 3.97 -9.41
C GLY A 95 -3.40 4.60 -8.18
N TYR A 96 -4.65 5.09 -8.30
CA TYR A 96 -5.43 5.54 -7.13
C TYR A 96 -5.64 4.40 -6.12
N SER A 97 -6.08 3.24 -6.61
CA SER A 97 -6.31 2.07 -5.77
C SER A 97 -5.03 1.56 -5.12
N ASN A 98 -3.93 1.50 -5.89
CA ASN A 98 -2.62 1.08 -5.39
C ASN A 98 -2.10 2.03 -4.30
N LEU A 99 -2.22 3.35 -4.52
CA LEU A 99 -1.82 4.35 -3.53
C LEU A 99 -2.66 4.24 -2.25
N MET A 100 -3.98 4.06 -2.37
CA MET A 100 -4.86 3.87 -1.22
C MET A 100 -4.51 2.63 -0.41
N VAL A 101 -4.20 1.50 -1.06
CA VAL A 101 -3.74 0.29 -0.36
C VAL A 101 -2.44 0.56 0.39
N ALA A 102 -1.44 1.14 -0.26
CA ALA A 102 -0.14 1.40 0.37
C ALA A 102 -0.25 2.34 1.59
N LEU A 103 -1.05 3.41 1.48
CA LEU A 103 -1.29 4.32 2.59
C LEU A 103 -2.12 3.67 3.70
N GLY A 104 -3.15 2.88 3.34
CA GLY A 104 -4.01 2.20 4.29
C GLY A 104 -3.25 1.15 5.11
N GLU A 105 -2.46 0.31 4.45
CA GLU A 105 -1.59 -0.67 5.12
C GLU A 105 -0.62 0.02 6.08
N ALA A 106 0.01 1.13 5.66
CA ALA A 106 0.90 1.91 6.52
C ALA A 106 0.20 2.55 7.72
N ALA A 107 -1.09 2.88 7.59
CA ALA A 107 -1.94 3.37 8.68
C ALA A 107 -2.56 2.24 9.56
N GLY A 108 -2.21 0.98 9.28
CA GLY A 108 -2.70 -0.18 10.02
C GLY A 108 -4.09 -0.66 9.62
N LEU A 109 -4.62 -0.23 8.47
CA LEU A 109 -5.91 -0.69 7.97
C LEU A 109 -5.80 -2.06 7.30
N GLN A 110 -6.85 -2.87 7.46
CA GLN A 110 -7.08 -4.06 6.63
C GLN A 110 -7.75 -3.59 5.33
N ILE A 111 -6.97 -3.48 4.25
CA ILE A 111 -7.43 -2.94 2.96
C ILE A 111 -6.99 -3.85 1.82
N VAL A 112 -7.84 -4.00 0.80
CA VAL A 112 -7.55 -4.77 -0.40
C VAL A 112 -8.01 -4.03 -1.64
N ARG A 113 -7.29 -4.23 -2.75
CA ARG A 113 -7.69 -3.73 -4.05
C ARG A 113 -8.64 -4.71 -4.73
N ILE A 114 -9.73 -4.19 -5.29
CA ILE A 114 -10.70 -4.96 -6.08
C ILE A 114 -10.68 -4.45 -7.52
N GLU A 115 -10.79 -5.37 -8.47
CA GLU A 115 -10.94 -5.07 -9.89
C GLU A 115 -12.36 -5.45 -10.33
N GLY A 116 -12.98 -4.59 -11.13
CA GLY A 116 -14.34 -4.77 -11.65
C GLY A 116 -14.60 -3.81 -12.82
N SER A 117 -15.71 -4.05 -13.53
CA SER A 117 -16.09 -3.33 -14.75
C SER A 117 -17.51 -2.81 -14.65
#